data_AF-A0A6A2YVM5-F1
#
_entry.id   AF-A0A6A2YVM5-F1
#
_cell.length_a   1.000
_cell.length_b   1.000
_cell.length_c   1.000
_cell.angle_alpha   90.00
_cell.angle_beta   90.00
_cell.angle_gamma   90.00
#
_symmetry.space_group_name_H-M   'P 1'
#
loop_
_entity.id
_entity.type
_entity.pdbx_description
1 polymer ?
#
loop_
_entity_poly.entity_id
_entity_poly.type
_entity_poly.pdbx_seq_one_letter_code
_entity_poly.pdbx_strand_id
1 'polypeptide(L)' 'MTKSERKATLADELLSDPVVRQYRKRKVREIEERNRPTGNEKRKIKGCQTYKRAKQRRH' A
#
# COMPACT_ATOMS: atom_id res chain seq x y z
N MET A 1 7.05 -33.47 4.78
CA MET A 1 5.85 -33.44 3.93
C MET A 1 4.93 -34.61 4.29
N THR A 2 4.11 -34.39 5.32
CA THR A 2 3.04 -35.31 5.70
C THR A 2 1.94 -35.29 4.62
N LYS A 3 1.09 -36.33 4.55
CA LYS A 3 -0.02 -36.40 3.57
C LYS A 3 -0.96 -35.17 3.66
N SER A 4 -1.10 -34.60 4.86
CA SER A 4 -1.94 -33.42 5.17
C SER A 4 -1.34 -32.08 4.73
N GLU A 5 -0.01 -32.00 4.64
CA GLU A 5 0.71 -30.79 4.21
C GLU A 5 0.75 -30.66 2.68
N ARG A 6 0.61 -31.77 1.96
CA ARG A 6 0.60 -31.77 0.48
C ARG A 6 -0.64 -31.05 -0.03
N LYS A 7 -0.42 -29.95 -0.73
CA LYS A 7 -1.49 -29.23 -1.44
C LYS A 7 -1.50 -29.60 -2.92
N ALA A 8 -2.64 -29.38 -3.57
CA ALA A 8 -2.81 -29.66 -4.99
C ALA A 8 -1.97 -28.72 -5.87
N THR A 9 -1.71 -27.50 -5.38
CA THR A 9 -0.92 -26.50 -6.09
C THR A 9 0.15 -25.89 -5.19
N LEU A 10 1.25 -25.45 -5.81
CA LEU A 10 2.31 -24.71 -5.13
C LEU A 10 1.80 -23.41 -4.50
N ALA A 11 0.80 -22.76 -5.12
CA ALA A 11 0.20 -21.54 -4.61
C ALA A 11 -0.50 -21.77 -3.26
N ASP A 12 -1.21 -22.90 -3.12
CA ASP A 12 -1.88 -23.27 -1.86
C ASP A 12 -0.90 -23.60 -0.74
N GLU A 13 0.25 -24.20 -1.09
CA GLU A 13 1.34 -24.44 -0.14
C GLU A 13 1.91 -23.12 0.38
N LEU A 14 2.21 -22.18 -0.53
CA LEU A 14 2.71 -20.84 -0.17
C LEU A 14 1.70 -19.99 0.60
N LEU A 15 0.40 -20.18 0.36
CA LEU A 15 -0.67 -19.51 1.12
C LEU A 15 -0.86 -20.10 2.52
N SER A 16 -0.57 -21.39 2.69
CA SER A 16 -0.64 -22.08 3.97
C SER A 16 0.51 -21.69 4.90
N ASP A 17 1.67 -21.29 4.35
CA ASP A 17 2.82 -20.86 5.13
C ASP A 17 2.57 -19.49 5.82
N PRO A 18 2.58 -19.43 7.17
CA PRO A 18 2.35 -18.20 7.91
C PRO A 18 3.45 -17.14 7.67
N VAL A 19 4.70 -17.54 7.42
CA VAL A 19 5.84 -16.64 7.18
C VAL A 19 5.66 -15.94 5.84
N VAL A 20 5.33 -16.70 4.79
CA VAL A 20 5.06 -16.16 3.45
C VAL A 20 3.86 -15.21 3.48
N ARG A 21 2.81 -15.54 4.24
CA ARG A 21 1.64 -14.68 4.39
C ARG A 21 1.97 -13.33 5.02
N GLN A 22 2.78 -13.32 6.09
CA GLN A 22 3.25 -12.09 6.73
C GLN A 22 4.14 -11.27 5.79
N TYR A 23 5.07 -11.93 5.10
CA TYR A 23 5.94 -11.29 4.12
C TYR A 23 5.14 -10.63 2.99
N ARG A 24 4.19 -11.36 2.40
CA ARG A 24 3.35 -10.86 1.31
C ARG A 24 2.58 -9.61 1.73
N LYS A 25 1.93 -9.65 2.90
CA LYS A 25 1.18 -8.49 3.42
C LYS A 25 2.07 -7.25 3.59
N ARG A 26 3.26 -7.43 4.14
CA ARG A 26 4.23 -6.33 4.32
C ARG A 26 4.74 -5.78 2.99
N LYS A 27 5.16 -6.66 2.08
CA LYS A 27 5.72 -6.25 0.78
C LYS A 27 4.69 -5.65 -0.16
N VAL A 28 3.46 -6.15 -0.16
CA VAL A 28 2.37 -5.55 -0.95
C VAL A 28 2.14 -4.10 -0.51
N ARG A 29 2.05 -3.84 0.80
CA ARG A 29 1.92 -2.47 1.32
C ARG A 29 3.09 -1.56 0.93
N GLU A 30 4.31 -2.08 0.98
CA GLU A 30 5.50 -1.33 0.56
C GLU A 30 5.46 -0.98 -0.94
N ILE A 31 5.05 -1.92 -1.79
CA ILE A 31 4.88 -1.71 -3.23
C ILE A 31 3.75 -0.72 -3.49
N GLU A 32 2.62 -0.87 -2.81
CA GLU A 32 1.48 0.06 -2.90
C GLU A 32 1.90 1.47 -2.50
N GLU A 33 2.64 1.64 -1.42
CA GLU A 33 3.14 2.95 -0.97
C GLU A 33 4.12 3.55 -1.98
N ARG A 34 5.05 2.73 -2.51
CA ARG A 34 6.00 3.16 -3.54
C ARG A 34 5.30 3.56 -4.85
N ASN A 35 4.31 2.78 -5.25
CA ASN A 35 3.56 2.98 -6.49
C ASN A 35 2.44 3.99 -6.33
N ARG A 36 2.10 4.40 -5.10
CA ARG A 36 1.07 5.39 -4.84
C ARG A 36 1.49 6.68 -5.55
N PRO A 37 0.74 7.10 -6.58
CA PRO A 37 1.09 8.30 -7.31
C PRO A 37 1.00 9.47 -6.33
N THR A 38 2.14 10.08 -6.03
CA THR A 38 2.23 11.17 -5.05
C THR A 38 1.52 12.45 -5.51
N GLY A 39 0.88 12.42 -6.68
CA GLY A 39 0.34 13.58 -7.39
C GLY A 39 -0.94 14.16 -6.79
N ASN A 40 -1.90 13.34 -6.34
CA ASN A 40 -3.22 13.87 -5.96
C ASN A 40 -3.23 14.47 -4.54
N GLU A 41 -2.67 13.77 -3.56
CA GLU A 41 -2.55 14.26 -2.18
C GLU A 41 -1.62 15.47 -2.07
N LYS A 42 -0.45 15.46 -2.73
CA LYS A 42 0.44 16.64 -2.76
C LYS A 42 -0.21 17.84 -3.44
N ARG A 43 -1.01 17.64 -4.51
CA ARG A 43 -1.79 18.73 -5.14
C ARG A 43 -2.87 19.28 -4.21
N LYS A 44 -3.62 18.42 -3.50
CA LYS A 44 -4.61 18.85 -2.51
C LYS A 44 -3.99 19.61 -1.33
N ILE A 45 -2.84 19.15 -0.83
CA ILE A 45 -2.09 19.83 0.24
C ILE A 45 -1.59 21.21 -0.22
N LYS A 46 -1.07 21.33 -1.44
CA LYS A 46 -0.68 22.62 -2.03
C LYS A 46 -1.88 23.57 -2.19
N GLY A 47 -3.04 23.07 -2.64
CA GLY A 47 -4.27 23.87 -2.80
C GLY A 47 -4.84 24.42 -1.48
N CYS A 48 -4.79 23.65 -0.40
CA CYS A 48 -5.26 24.11 0.91
C CYS A 48 -4.35 25.19 1.52
N GLN A 49 -3.03 25.08 1.34
CA GLN A 49 -2.07 26.09 1.81
C GLN A 49 -2.17 27.39 0.99
N THR A 50 -2.39 27.30 -0.32
CA THR A 50 -2.58 28.50 -1.16
C THR A 50 -3.93 29.17 -0.88
N TYR A 51 -5.00 28.43 -0.58
CA TYR A 51 -6.31 29.01 -0.26
C TYR A 51 -6.28 29.90 0.98
N LYS A 52 -5.59 29.48 2.06
CA LYS A 52 -5.43 30.31 3.27
C LYS A 52 -4.63 31.58 3.00
N ARG A 53 -3.58 31.51 2.18
CA ARG A 53 -2.75 32.68 1.80
C ARG A 53 -3.45 33.64 0.83
N ALA A 54 -4.28 33.13 -0.07
CA ALA A 54 -4.99 33.95 -1.05
C ALA A 54 -6.05 34.86 -0.40
N LYS A 55 -6.74 34.39 0.65
CA LYS A 55 -7.71 35.21 1.38
C LYS A 55 -7.07 36.40 2.11
N GLN A 56 -5.86 36.24 2.65
CA GLN A 56 -5.14 37.31 3.34
C GLN A 56 -4.70 38.46 2.41
N ARG A 57 -4.58 38.21 1.10
CA ARG A 57 -4.18 39.22 0.11
C ARG A 57 -5.35 39.97 -0.54
N ARG A 58 -6.60 39.70 -0.13
CA ARG A 58 -7.81 40.29 -0.74
C ARG A 58 -8.51 41.34 0.13
N HIS A 59 -7.87 41.78 1.22
CA HIS A 59 -8.33 42.88 2.07
C HIS A 59 -7.37 44.05 2.00
#